data_AF-A0A6N4R922-F1
#
_entry.id   AF-A0A6N4R922-F1
#
_cell.length_a   1.000
_cell.length_b   1.000
_cell.length_c   1.000
_cell.angle_alpha   90.00
_cell.angle_beta   90.00
_cell.angle_gamma   90.00
#
_symmetry.space_group_name_H-M   'P 1'
#
loop_
_entity.id
_entity.type
_entity.pdbx_description
1 polymer ?
#
loop_
_entity_poly.entity_id
_entity_poly.type
_entity_poly.pdbx_seq_one_letter_code
_entity_poly.pdbx_strand_id
1 'polypeptide(L)'
;MIFHWLKLYGKHERRATAVVDVAFANAKAASPAVFEGDSTLDDVRKAKFEHACPWLALELTGADPRMTRNVVEVMIDRIEVGLREASVGDMKVGREVRSYASALNGRLQRYVPLIEQQDWQELAVAVAEHGIEPSLVQQLKGKASKKAA
;
A
#
# COMPACT_ATOMS: atom_id res chain seq x y z
N MET A 1 11.83 24.39 27.10
CA MET A 1 11.28 24.29 25.73
C MET A 1 11.05 22.81 25.38
N ILE A 2 9.87 22.25 25.67
CA ILE A 2 9.61 20.78 25.71
C ILE A 2 8.61 20.28 24.63
N PHE A 3 8.13 21.12 23.70
CA PHE A 3 6.99 20.76 22.83
C PHE A 3 7.23 20.80 21.31
N HIS A 4 8.48 20.73 20.83
CA HIS A 4 8.75 20.63 19.39
C HIS A 4 8.53 19.21 18.84
N TRP A 5 8.71 18.16 19.67
CA TRP A 5 8.62 16.77 19.22
C TRP A 5 7.18 16.27 18.99
N LEU A 6 6.18 16.82 19.70
CA LEU A 6 4.75 16.50 19.52
C LEU A 6 4.17 17.05 18.21
N LYS A 7 4.66 18.22 17.73
CA LYS A 7 4.28 18.77 16.42
C LYS A 7 4.87 17.95 15.26
N LEU A 8 6.06 17.36 15.46
CA LEU A 8 6.71 16.51 14.47
C LEU A 8 6.10 15.11 14.43
N TYR A 9 5.72 14.53 15.58
CA TYR A 9 5.10 13.20 15.67
C TYR A 9 3.85 13.10 14.78
N GLY A 10 2.91 14.05 14.92
CA GLY A 10 1.72 14.09 14.06
C GLY A 10 1.96 14.61 12.64
N LYS A 11 3.12 15.19 12.29
CA LYS A 11 3.41 15.64 10.91
C LYS A 11 3.89 14.46 10.05
N HIS A 12 4.72 13.59 10.62
CA HIS A 12 5.21 12.40 9.94
C HIS A 12 4.10 11.40 9.69
N GLU A 13 3.23 11.20 10.68
CA GLU A 13 2.02 10.40 10.56
C GLU A 13 1.09 10.98 9.47
N ARG A 14 0.82 12.30 9.49
CA ARG A 14 0.04 12.96 8.43
C ARG A 14 0.61 12.78 7.02
N ARG A 15 1.94 12.84 6.86
CA ARG A 15 2.57 12.62 5.54
C ARG A 15 2.46 11.16 5.12
N ALA A 16 2.65 10.21 6.03
CA ALA A 16 2.47 8.79 5.76
C ALA A 16 1.00 8.47 5.41
N THR A 17 0.03 9.04 6.13
CA THR A 17 -1.40 8.95 5.81
C THR A 17 -1.68 9.49 4.42
N ALA A 18 -1.14 10.66 4.06
CA ALA A 18 -1.33 11.21 2.71
C ALA A 18 -0.76 10.29 1.62
N VAL A 19 0.39 9.65 1.85
CA VAL A 19 0.97 8.67 0.93
C VAL A 19 0.05 7.45 0.77
N VAL A 20 -0.45 6.91 1.88
CA VAL A 20 -1.39 5.78 1.87
C VAL A 20 -2.67 6.17 1.13
N ASP A 21 -3.25 7.34 1.42
CA ASP A 21 -4.47 7.83 0.75
C ASP A 21 -4.28 8.02 -0.76
N VAL A 22 -3.15 8.58 -1.19
CA VAL A 22 -2.83 8.72 -2.61
C VAL A 22 -2.68 7.36 -3.28
N ALA A 23 -2.01 6.40 -2.63
CA ALA A 23 -1.87 5.05 -3.16
C ALA A 23 -3.24 4.37 -3.33
N PHE A 24 -4.12 4.46 -2.32
CA PHE A 24 -5.49 3.95 -2.40
C PHE A 24 -6.33 4.66 -3.47
N ALA A 25 -6.20 5.98 -3.60
CA ALA A 25 -6.93 6.75 -4.61
C ALA A 25 -6.51 6.34 -6.03
N ASN A 26 -5.20 6.20 -6.28
CA ASN A 26 -4.70 5.72 -7.57
C ASN A 26 -5.12 4.26 -7.83
N ALA A 27 -5.04 3.39 -6.83
CA ALA A 27 -5.48 1.99 -6.95
C ALA A 27 -6.97 1.89 -7.28
N LYS A 28 -7.81 2.69 -6.61
CA LYS A 28 -9.25 2.78 -6.88
C LYS A 28 -9.53 3.29 -8.28
N ALA A 29 -8.81 4.31 -8.73
CA ALA A 29 -8.95 4.83 -10.10
C ALA A 29 -8.54 3.79 -11.15
N ALA A 30 -7.50 3.00 -10.86
CA ALA A 30 -6.99 1.97 -11.76
C ALA A 30 -7.84 0.69 -11.79
N SER A 31 -8.57 0.39 -10.72
CA SER A 31 -9.30 -0.87 -10.53
C SER A 31 -10.64 -0.67 -9.82
N PRO A 32 -11.56 0.16 -10.37
CA PRO A 32 -12.79 0.55 -9.69
C PRO A 32 -13.64 -0.65 -9.25
N ALA A 33 -13.77 -1.67 -10.09
CA ALA A 33 -14.54 -2.89 -9.79
C ALA A 33 -14.05 -3.61 -8.52
N VAL A 34 -12.73 -3.64 -8.27
CA VAL A 34 -12.16 -4.23 -7.05
C VAL A 34 -12.51 -3.39 -5.82
N PHE A 35 -12.43 -2.06 -5.95
CA PHE A 35 -12.63 -1.13 -4.85
C PHE A 35 -14.10 -0.88 -4.50
N GLU A 36 -15.01 -1.10 -5.44
CA GLU A 36 -16.47 -1.08 -5.27
C GLU A 36 -17.00 -2.35 -4.61
N GLY A 37 -16.24 -3.45 -4.61
CA GLY A 37 -16.59 -4.69 -3.94
C GLY A 37 -16.77 -4.54 -2.43
N ASP A 38 -17.55 -5.44 -1.82
CA ASP A 38 -17.84 -5.44 -0.38
C ASP A 38 -16.60 -5.77 0.46
N SER A 39 -16.10 -4.78 1.22
CA SER A 39 -14.95 -4.94 2.12
C SER A 39 -15.20 -5.88 3.31
N THR A 40 -16.43 -6.33 3.55
CA THR A 40 -16.72 -7.35 4.58
C THR A 40 -16.29 -8.75 4.12
N LEU A 41 -16.11 -8.96 2.81
CA LEU A 41 -15.64 -10.20 2.23
C LEU A 41 -14.11 -10.26 2.21
N ASP A 42 -13.56 -11.44 2.56
CA ASP A 42 -12.12 -11.62 2.77
C ASP A 42 -11.29 -11.57 1.47
N ASP A 43 -11.80 -12.21 0.43
CA ASP A 43 -11.25 -12.19 -0.93
C ASP A 43 -11.21 -10.75 -1.48
N VAL A 44 -12.27 -9.98 -1.27
CA VAL A 44 -12.34 -8.58 -1.70
C VAL A 44 -11.35 -7.71 -0.94
N ARG A 45 -11.21 -7.88 0.39
CA ARG A 45 -10.18 -7.14 1.16
C ARG A 45 -8.77 -7.47 0.67
N LYS A 46 -8.49 -8.75 0.44
CA LYS A 46 -7.20 -9.21 -0.09
C LYS A 46 -6.94 -8.60 -1.47
N ALA A 47 -7.93 -8.57 -2.35
CA ALA A 47 -7.80 -7.93 -3.65
C ALA A 47 -7.51 -6.43 -3.54
N LYS A 48 -8.22 -5.68 -2.68
CA LYS A 48 -7.95 -4.25 -2.44
C LYS A 48 -6.53 -4.02 -1.90
N PHE A 49 -6.07 -4.88 -1.00
CA PHE A 49 -4.71 -4.85 -0.46
C PHE A 49 -3.67 -5.06 -1.57
N GLU A 50 -3.78 -6.15 -2.34
CA GLU A 50 -2.82 -6.46 -3.40
C GLU A 50 -2.82 -5.34 -4.46
N HIS A 51 -3.98 -4.81 -4.85
CA HIS A 51 -4.05 -3.69 -5.79
C HIS A 51 -3.46 -2.39 -5.23
N ALA A 52 -3.41 -2.17 -3.91
CA ALA A 52 -2.80 -0.99 -3.31
C ALA A 52 -1.27 -1.09 -3.21
N CYS A 53 -0.71 -2.30 -3.04
CA CYS A 53 0.72 -2.51 -2.79
C CYS A 53 1.65 -1.93 -3.88
N PRO A 54 1.41 -2.11 -5.19
CA PRO A 54 2.25 -1.52 -6.23
C PRO A 54 2.23 0.02 -6.24
N TRP A 55 1.10 0.63 -5.89
CA TRP A 55 0.99 2.09 -5.77
C TRP A 55 1.72 2.61 -4.53
N LEU A 56 1.65 1.89 -3.41
CA LEU A 56 2.47 2.20 -2.24
C LEU A 56 3.96 2.10 -2.56
N ALA A 57 4.37 1.05 -3.29
CA ALA A 57 5.75 0.89 -3.72
C ALA A 57 6.20 2.07 -4.59
N LEU A 58 5.38 2.51 -5.56
CA LEU A 58 5.66 3.69 -6.37
C LEU A 58 5.78 4.97 -5.52
N GLU A 59 4.96 5.12 -4.48
CA GLU A 59 5.07 6.28 -3.61
C GLU A 59 6.34 6.29 -2.76
N LEU A 60 6.84 5.10 -2.43
CA LEU A 60 8.02 4.88 -1.59
C LEU A 60 9.36 4.83 -2.36
N THR A 61 9.36 4.93 -3.69
CA THR A 61 10.61 5.05 -4.49
C THR A 61 11.43 6.26 -4.01
N GLY A 62 12.68 6.05 -3.64
CA GLY A 62 13.57 7.10 -3.11
C GLY A 62 13.15 7.67 -1.75
N ALA A 63 12.19 7.05 -1.05
CA ALA A 63 11.81 7.44 0.30
C ALA A 63 12.90 7.01 1.31
N ASP A 64 13.10 7.82 2.35
CA ASP A 64 13.99 7.43 3.44
C ASP A 64 13.39 6.27 4.28
N PRO A 65 14.22 5.46 4.96
CA PRO A 65 13.73 4.30 5.72
C PRO A 65 12.69 4.64 6.79
N ARG A 66 12.74 5.86 7.36
CA ARG A 66 11.79 6.30 8.38
C ARG A 66 10.42 6.59 7.76
N MET A 67 10.38 7.20 6.57
CA MET A 67 9.14 7.36 5.81
C MET A 67 8.51 6.02 5.46
N THR A 68 9.31 5.08 4.94
CA THR A 68 8.84 3.72 4.62
C THR A 68 8.21 3.05 5.84
N ARG A 69 8.88 3.10 7.00
CA ARG A 69 8.35 2.56 8.24
C ARG A 69 7.01 3.19 8.63
N ASN A 70 6.90 4.52 8.59
CA ASN A 70 5.66 5.22 8.96
C ASN A 70 4.50 4.86 8.00
N VAL A 71 4.76 4.74 6.70
CA VAL A 71 3.74 4.33 5.71
C VAL A 71 3.29 2.90 5.95
N VAL A 72 4.22 2.00 6.27
CA VAL A 72 3.88 0.61 6.67
C VAL A 72 3.01 0.62 7.93
N GLU A 73 3.40 1.33 8.98
CA GLU A 73 2.61 1.43 10.23
C GLU A 73 1.18 1.93 9.95
N VAL A 74 1.02 3.04 9.21
CA VAL A 74 -0.30 3.60 8.86
C VAL A 74 -1.13 2.64 8.00
N MET A 75 -0.51 1.92 7.05
CA MET A 75 -1.20 0.93 6.23
C MET A 75 -1.72 -0.23 7.09
N ILE A 76 -0.92 -0.68 8.06
CA ILE A 76 -1.30 -1.76 8.98
C ILE A 76 -2.43 -1.33 9.93
N ASP A 77 -2.37 -0.11 10.47
CA ASP A 77 -3.45 0.43 11.31
C ASP A 77 -4.77 0.49 10.52
N ARG A 78 -4.73 0.93 9.25
CA ARG A 78 -5.92 0.95 8.38
C ARG A 78 -6.47 -0.46 8.11
N ILE A 79 -5.60 -1.46 7.95
CA ILE A 79 -6.03 -2.87 7.79
C ILE A 79 -6.66 -3.38 9.08
N GLU A 80 -6.07 -3.09 10.24
CA GLU A 80 -6.63 -3.50 11.54
C GLU A 80 -8.03 -2.92 11.75
N VAL A 81 -8.21 -1.62 11.51
CA VAL A 81 -9.53 -0.96 11.58
C VAL A 81 -10.52 -1.65 10.64
N GLY A 82 -10.15 -1.87 9.37
CA GLY A 82 -11.02 -2.54 8.40
C GLY A 82 -11.40 -3.97 8.78
N LEU A 83 -10.50 -4.73 9.41
CA LEU A 83 -10.79 -6.08 9.92
C LEU A 83 -11.80 -6.04 11.07
N ARG A 84 -11.64 -5.09 11.99
CA ARG A 84 -12.57 -4.91 13.13
C ARG A 84 -13.95 -4.49 12.65
N GLU A 85 -14.03 -3.56 11.71
CA GLU A 85 -15.29 -3.12 11.08
C GLU A 85 -15.99 -4.26 10.33
N ALA A 86 -15.22 -5.16 9.70
CA ALA A 86 -15.75 -6.37 9.08
C ALA A 86 -16.16 -7.47 10.09
N SER A 87 -16.22 -7.15 11.39
CA SER A 87 -16.58 -8.09 12.46
C SER A 87 -15.68 -9.32 12.54
N VAL A 88 -14.42 -9.21 12.10
CA VAL A 88 -13.41 -10.25 12.34
C VAL A 88 -13.14 -10.27 13.84
N GLY A 89 -13.42 -11.39 14.50
CA GLY A 89 -13.27 -11.48 15.96
C GLY A 89 -11.83 -11.18 16.43
N ASP A 90 -11.68 -10.57 17.61
CA ASP A 90 -10.42 -10.04 18.12
C ASP A 90 -9.23 -11.02 18.07
N MET A 91 -9.48 -12.30 18.36
CA MET A 91 -8.44 -13.35 18.29
C MET A 91 -7.89 -13.58 16.87
N LYS A 92 -8.71 -13.33 15.83
CA LYS A 92 -8.32 -13.49 14.42
C LYS A 92 -7.66 -12.23 13.87
N VAL A 93 -8.10 -11.03 14.30
CA VAL A 93 -7.54 -9.73 13.86
C VAL A 93 -6.01 -9.72 13.98
N GLY A 94 -5.47 -10.07 15.15
CA GLY A 94 -4.02 -10.04 15.35
C GLY A 94 -3.25 -11.00 14.44
N ARG A 95 -3.82 -12.15 14.07
CA ARG A 95 -3.19 -13.09 13.11
C ARG A 95 -3.22 -12.51 11.69
N GLU A 96 -4.36 -11.99 11.27
CA GLU A 96 -4.54 -11.38 9.94
C GLU A 96 -3.63 -10.17 9.76
N VAL A 97 -3.58 -9.27 10.75
CA VAL A 97 -2.71 -8.09 10.76
C VAL A 97 -1.23 -8.48 10.57
N ARG A 98 -0.74 -9.52 11.26
CA ARG A 98 0.63 -10.04 11.07
C ARG A 98 0.84 -10.62 9.67
N SER A 99 -0.16 -11.30 9.12
CA SER A 99 -0.12 -11.83 7.75
C SER A 99 0.01 -10.68 6.73
N TYR A 100 -0.84 -9.66 6.84
CA TYR A 100 -0.77 -8.47 5.99
C TYR A 100 0.53 -7.69 6.16
N ALA A 101 1.05 -7.54 7.39
CA ALA A 101 2.34 -6.91 7.63
C ALA A 101 3.49 -7.66 6.97
N SER A 102 3.51 -8.99 7.08
CA SER A 102 4.53 -9.80 6.40
C SER A 102 4.40 -9.70 4.88
N ALA A 103 3.18 -9.77 4.34
CA ALA A 103 2.94 -9.64 2.91
C ALA A 103 3.38 -8.26 2.40
N LEU A 104 2.97 -7.19 3.07
CA LEU A 104 3.29 -5.81 2.67
C LEU A 104 4.80 -5.59 2.60
N ASN A 105 5.54 -6.02 3.61
CA ASN A 105 7.00 -5.91 3.60
C ASN A 105 7.61 -6.69 2.43
N GLY A 106 7.14 -7.91 2.16
CA GLY A 106 7.60 -8.69 1.01
C GLY A 106 7.28 -8.04 -0.33
N ARG A 107 6.07 -7.47 -0.49
CA ARG A 107 5.68 -6.72 -1.70
C ARG A 107 6.56 -5.49 -1.89
N LEU A 108 6.75 -4.68 -0.85
CA LEU A 108 7.57 -3.46 -0.95
C LEU A 108 9.04 -3.78 -1.25
N GLN A 109 9.61 -4.82 -0.62
CA GLN A 109 10.97 -5.27 -0.89
C GLN A 109 11.18 -5.73 -2.33
N ARG A 110 10.14 -6.30 -2.96
CA ARG A 110 10.20 -6.72 -4.37
C ARG A 110 9.90 -5.56 -5.32
N TYR A 111 8.84 -4.79 -5.07
CA TYR A 111 8.32 -3.82 -6.04
C TYR A 111 9.11 -2.51 -6.08
N VAL A 112 9.57 -2.00 -4.93
CA VAL A 112 10.29 -0.72 -4.90
C VAL A 112 11.55 -0.77 -5.78
N PRO A 113 12.44 -1.78 -5.68
CA PRO A 113 13.62 -1.86 -6.54
C PRO A 113 13.28 -2.00 -8.03
N LEU A 114 12.25 -2.77 -8.37
CA LEU A 114 11.82 -2.94 -9.77
C LEU A 114 11.34 -1.62 -10.37
N ILE A 115 10.59 -0.82 -9.60
CA ILE A 115 10.13 0.49 -10.04
C ILE A 115 11.30 1.47 -10.16
N GLU A 116 12.22 1.48 -9.19
CA GLU A 116 13.41 2.34 -9.20
C GLU A 116 14.33 2.04 -10.39
N GLN A 117 14.48 0.77 -10.73
CA GLN A 117 15.27 0.30 -11.88
C GLN A 117 14.51 0.36 -13.20
N GLN A 118 13.23 0.76 -13.18
CA GLN A 118 12.34 0.79 -14.33
C GLN A 118 12.16 -0.58 -15.00
N ASP A 119 12.29 -1.67 -14.24
CA ASP A 119 12.03 -3.03 -14.70
C ASP A 119 10.53 -3.35 -14.65
N TRP A 120 9.80 -2.73 -15.59
CA TRP A 120 8.35 -2.87 -15.70
C TRP A 120 7.90 -4.26 -16.12
N GLN A 121 8.77 -5.03 -16.79
CA GLN A 121 8.42 -6.37 -17.24
C GLN A 121 8.42 -7.34 -16.06
N GLU A 122 9.47 -7.32 -15.23
CA GLU A 122 9.51 -8.14 -14.03
C GLU A 122 8.45 -7.68 -13.01
N LEU A 123 8.17 -6.37 -12.92
CA LEU A 123 7.06 -5.88 -12.10
C LEU A 123 5.72 -6.46 -12.55
N ALA A 124 5.46 -6.56 -13.86
CA ALA A 124 4.24 -7.15 -14.41
C ALA A 124 4.08 -8.62 -14.03
N VAL A 125 5.16 -9.40 -14.06
CA VAL A 125 5.17 -10.78 -13.57
C VAL A 125 4.87 -10.82 -12.07
N ALA A 126 5.56 -9.98 -11.30
CA ALA A 126 5.49 -9.96 -9.85
C ALA A 126 4.11 -9.52 -9.29
N VAL A 127 3.36 -8.69 -10.00
CA VAL A 127 1.98 -8.32 -9.62
C VAL A 127 0.96 -9.36 -10.08
N ALA A 128 1.20 -10.02 -11.22
CA ALA A 128 0.33 -11.08 -11.74
C ALA A 128 0.29 -12.32 -10.84
N GLU A 129 1.39 -12.64 -10.15
CA GLU A 129 1.44 -13.68 -9.10
C GLU A 129 0.42 -13.47 -7.96
N HIS A 130 -0.13 -12.26 -7.83
CA HIS A 130 -1.13 -11.91 -6.82
C HIS A 130 -2.48 -11.51 -7.42
N GLY A 131 -2.75 -11.94 -8.64
CA GLY A 131 -4.04 -11.77 -9.30
C GLY A 131 -4.30 -10.35 -9.82
N ILE A 132 -3.24 -9.53 -9.95
CA ILE A 132 -3.34 -8.18 -10.50
C ILE A 132 -3.09 -8.25 -12.01
N GLU A 133 -4.00 -7.67 -12.79
CA GLU A 133 -3.85 -7.59 -14.24
C GLU A 133 -2.57 -6.81 -14.64
N PRO A 134 -1.72 -7.35 -15.52
CA PRO A 134 -0.49 -6.68 -15.98
C PRO A 134 -0.72 -5.30 -16.61
N SER A 135 -1.93 -5.03 -17.10
CA SER A 135 -2.33 -3.72 -17.64
C SER A 135 -2.22 -2.59 -16.60
N LEU A 136 -2.34 -2.90 -15.30
CA LEU A 136 -2.13 -1.93 -14.22
C LEU A 136 -0.69 -1.39 -14.20
N VAL A 137 0.29 -2.19 -14.63
CA VAL A 137 1.70 -1.76 -14.69
C VAL A 137 1.92 -0.65 -15.73
N GLN A 138 1.12 -0.60 -16.80
CA GLN A 138 1.19 0.52 -17.75
C GLN A 138 0.75 1.84 -17.10
N GLN A 139 -0.23 1.79 -16.20
CA GLN A 139 -0.67 2.97 -15.44
C GLN A 139 0.39 3.40 -14.43
N LEU A 140 1.01 2.46 -13.72
CA LEU A 140 2.14 2.72 -12.81
C LEU A 140 3.30 3.38 -13.55
N LYS A 141 3.69 2.84 -14.71
CA LYS A 141 4.74 3.40 -15.56
C LYS A 141 4.42 4.85 -15.97
N GLY A 142 3.20 5.09 -16.44
CA GLY A 142 2.74 6.45 -16.81
C GLY A 142 2.75 7.43 -15.63
N LYS A 143 2.44 6.97 -14.41
CA LYS A 143 2.51 7.78 -13.19
C LYS A 143 3.96 8.04 -12.78
N ALA A 144 4.82 7.03 -12.83
CA ALA A 144 6.23 7.13 -12.49
C ALA A 144 6.95 8.16 -13.38
N SER A 145 6.69 8.16 -14.69
CA SER A 145 7.24 9.15 -15.61
C SER A 145 6.82 10.59 -15.27
N LYS A 146 5.58 10.79 -14.80
CA LYS A 146 5.09 12.12 -14.37
C LYS A 146 5.67 12.57 -13.03
N LYS A 147 6.08 11.64 -12.17
CA LYS A 147 6.70 11.93 -10.87
C LYS A 147 8.17 12.32 -11.00
N ALA A 148 8.83 11.89 -12.08
CA ALA A 148 10.23 12.20 -12.38
C ALA A 148 10.45 13.48 -13.20
N ALA A 149 9.38 14.06 -13.76
CA ALA A 149 9.39 15.32 -14.52
C ALA A 149 9.13 16.52 -13.60
#